data_AF-A0A3D2MCL6-F1
#
_entry.id   AF-A0A3D2MCL6-F1
#
_cell.length_a   1.000
_cell.length_b   1.000
_cell.length_c   1.000
_cell.angle_alpha   90.00
_cell.angle_beta   90.00
_cell.angle_gamma   90.00
#
_symmetry.space_group_name_H-M   'P 1'
#
loop_
_entity.id
_entity.type
_entity.pdbx_description
1 polymer ?
#
loop_
_entity_poly.entity_id
_entity_poly.type
_entity_poly.pdbx_seq_one_letter_code
_entity_poly.pdbx_strand_id
1 'polypeptide(L)'
;MDKLLKLWQSTGLYHLEPGQLLMIVVCLALIYLAIRKGFEPLLLIPIGFGGLLANIPVANMAEGAGILHLFYEVGLPTSVFPLLIFMGVGAMTD
;
A
#
# COMPACT_ATOMS: atom_id res chain seq x y z
N MET A 1 2.30 -35.49 12.12
CA MET A 1 1.20 -34.50 12.19
C MET A 1 1.73 -33.09 12.48
N ASP A 2 2.84 -32.97 13.20
CA ASP A 2 3.45 -31.69 13.64
C ASP A 2 4.01 -30.81 12.51
N LYS A 3 4.44 -31.41 11.39
CA LYS A 3 4.92 -30.66 10.22
C LYS A 3 3.79 -29.89 9.52
N LEU A 4 2.57 -30.44 9.51
CA LEU A 4 1.39 -29.76 8.96
C LEU A 4 0.91 -28.62 9.87
N LEU A 5 1.01 -28.81 11.19
CA LEU A 5 0.73 -27.74 12.17
C LEU A 5 1.75 -26.59 12.06
N LYS A 6 3.04 -26.90 11.88
CA LYS A 6 4.07 -25.87 11.63
C LYS A 6 3.84 -25.14 10.30
N LEU A 7 3.42 -25.85 9.25
CA LEU A 7 3.03 -25.24 7.97
C LEU A 7 1.85 -24.27 8.14
N TRP A 8 0.81 -24.69 8.88
CA TRP A 8 -0.36 -23.87 9.18
C TRP A 8 -0.02 -22.64 10.04
N GLN A 9 0.89 -22.77 11.00
CA GLN A 9 1.37 -21.63 11.79
C GLN A 9 2.27 -20.70 10.97
N SER A 10 3.05 -21.24 10.02
CA SER A 10 3.91 -20.43 9.14
C SER A 10 3.18 -19.75 7.99
N THR A 11 1.93 -20.13 7.69
CA THR A 11 1.16 -19.44 6.64
C THR A 11 0.80 -18.02 7.06
N GLY A 12 0.99 -17.07 6.13
CA GLY A 12 0.65 -15.65 6.35
C GLY A 12 -0.82 -15.42 6.71
N LEU A 13 -1.72 -16.35 6.39
CA LEU A 13 -3.12 -16.32 6.82
C LEU A 13 -3.32 -16.44 8.33
N TYR A 14 -2.41 -17.11 9.05
CA TYR A 14 -2.51 -17.28 10.51
C TYR A 14 -1.99 -16.05 11.27
N HIS A 15 -1.10 -15.28 10.65
CA HIS A 15 -0.53 -14.05 11.20
C HIS A 15 -1.31 -12.78 10.80
N LEU A 16 -2.48 -12.93 10.18
CA LEU A 16 -3.34 -11.79 9.84
C LEU A 16 -3.87 -11.15 11.12
N GLU A 17 -3.44 -9.92 11.38
CA GLU A 17 -4.03 -9.12 12.43
C GLU A 17 -5.39 -8.56 12.00
N PRO A 18 -6.36 -8.41 12.93
CA PRO A 18 -7.66 -7.81 12.62
C PRO A 18 -7.57 -6.41 11.99
N GLY A 19 -6.54 -5.63 12.37
CA GLY A 19 -6.28 -4.30 11.81
C GLY A 19 -5.84 -4.35 10.34
N GLN A 20 -4.97 -5.31 9.98
CA GLN A 20 -4.53 -5.50 8.59
C GLN A 20 -5.69 -5.90 7.69
N LEU A 21 -6.57 -6.78 8.18
CA LEU A 21 -7.75 -7.22 7.43
C LEU A 21 -8.70 -6.04 7.16
N LEU A 22 -8.92 -5.17 8.14
CA LEU A 22 -9.70 -3.94 7.95
C LEU A 22 -9.05 -3.02 6.90
N MET A 23 -7.74 -2.82 6.98
CA MET A 23 -7.02 -1.97 6.02
C MET A 23 -7.05 -2.53 4.60
N ILE A 24 -6.98 -3.85 4.42
CA ILE A 24 -7.15 -4.49 3.11
C ILE A 24 -8.54 -4.18 2.54
N VAL A 25 -9.59 -4.29 3.36
CA VAL A 25 -10.96 -3.94 2.94
C VAL A 25 -11.06 -2.47 2.52
N VAL A 26 -10.45 -1.56 3.27
CA VAL A 26 -10.39 -0.13 2.93
C VAL A 26 -9.63 0.09 1.61
N CYS A 27 -8.48 -0.56 1.41
CA CYS A 27 -7.70 -0.45 0.18
C CYS A 27 -8.47 -0.95 -1.04
N LEU A 28 -9.19 -2.06 -0.91
CA LEU A 28 -10.08 -2.57 -1.96
C LEU A 28 -11.24 -1.61 -2.24
N ALA A 29 -11.79 -0.97 -1.21
CA ALA A 29 -12.82 0.06 -1.38
C ALA A 29 -12.28 1.30 -2.14
N LEU A 30 -11.05 1.74 -1.85
CA LEU A 30 -10.41 2.84 -2.57
C LEU A 30 -10.16 2.49 -4.05
N ILE A 31 -9.65 1.29 -4.32
CA ILE A 31 -9.48 0.79 -5.70
C ILE A 31 -10.83 0.73 -6.42
N TYR A 32 -11.87 0.25 -5.74
CA TYR A 32 -13.23 0.23 -6.30
C TYR A 32 -13.74 1.64 -6.63
N LEU A 33 -13.56 2.62 -5.75
CA LEU A 33 -13.94 4.01 -6.00
C LEU A 33 -13.19 4.60 -7.20
N ALA A 34 -11.90 4.30 -7.31
CA ALA A 34 -11.06 4.78 -8.40
C ALA A 34 -11.51 4.23 -9.76
N ILE A 35 -11.79 2.93 -9.85
CA ILE A 35 -12.15 2.25 -11.10
C ILE A 35 -13.61 2.50 -11.47
N ARG A 36 -14.55 2.24 -10.54
CA ARG A 36 -15.99 2.24 -10.85
C ARG A 36 -16.57 3.63 -10.87
N LYS A 37 -16.10 4.49 -9.96
CA LYS A 37 -16.65 5.85 -9.81
C LYS A 37 -15.73 6.95 -10.35
N GLY A 38 -14.52 6.61 -10.81
CA GLY A 38 -13.62 7.57 -11.43
C GLY A 38 -13.07 8.64 -10.48
N PHE A 39 -13.06 8.37 -9.16
CA PHE A 39 -12.45 9.29 -8.20
C PHE A 39 -10.92 9.23 -8.36
N GLU A 40 -10.33 10.32 -8.83
CA GLU A 40 -8.88 10.53 -8.98
C GLU A 40 -8.09 9.26 -9.35
N PRO A 41 -8.41 8.60 -10.47
CA PRO A 41 -7.90 7.26 -10.78
C PRO A 41 -6.37 7.21 -10.88
N LEU A 42 -5.75 8.33 -11.25
CA LEU A 42 -4.30 8.48 -11.37
C LEU A 42 -3.57 8.36 -10.02
N LEU A 43 -4.18 8.82 -8.93
CA LEU A 43 -3.57 8.80 -7.59
C LEU A 43 -4.15 7.69 -6.72
N LEU A 44 -5.46 7.49 -6.76
CA LEU A 44 -6.16 6.60 -5.86
C LEU A 44 -5.87 5.11 -6.12
N ILE A 45 -5.57 4.73 -7.38
CA ILE A 45 -5.14 3.36 -7.73
C ILE A 45 -3.76 3.04 -7.12
N PRO A 46 -2.70 3.84 -7.35
CA PRO A 46 -1.41 3.64 -6.69
C PRO A 46 -1.51 3.62 -5.16
N ILE A 47 -2.32 4.50 -4.56
CA ILE A 47 -2.52 4.57 -3.11
C ILE A 47 -3.17 3.27 -2.59
N GLY A 48 -4.27 2.84 -3.21
CA GLY A 48 -4.97 1.62 -2.82
C GLY A 48 -4.11 0.37 -3.00
N PHE A 49 -3.33 0.30 -4.07
CA PHE A 49 -2.40 -0.81 -4.30
C PHE A 49 -1.23 -0.82 -3.32
N GLY A 50 -0.60 0.33 -3.08
CA GLY A 50 0.49 0.47 -2.11
C GLY A 50 0.04 0.14 -0.68
N GLY A 51 -1.16 0.58 -0.30
CA GLY A 51 -1.78 0.22 0.97
C GLY A 51 -2.07 -1.28 1.09
N LEU A 52 -2.53 -1.92 0.01
CA LEU A 52 -2.74 -3.36 -0.01
C LEU A 52 -1.42 -4.12 0.17
N LEU A 53 -0.36 -3.73 -0.53
CA LEU A 53 0.98 -4.32 -0.39
C LEU A 53 1.58 -4.12 1.02
N ALA A 54 1.35 -2.94 1.62
CA ALA A 54 1.83 -2.63 2.96
C ALA A 54 1.16 -3.49 4.05
N ASN A 55 -0.08 -3.95 3.81
CA ASN A 55 -0.85 -4.75 4.77
C ASN A 55 -0.77 -6.27 4.50
N ILE A 56 0.10 -6.74 3.60
CA ILE A 56 0.32 -8.18 3.40
C ILE A 56 1.07 -8.74 4.62
N PRO A 57 0.49 -9.74 5.32
CA PRO A 57 1.11 -10.33 6.50
C PRO A 57 2.44 -10.98 6.14
N VAL A 58 3.43 -10.86 7.03
CA VAL A 58 4.77 -11.48 6.90
C VAL A 58 5.64 -10.90 5.77
N ALA A 59 5.11 -10.01 4.92
CA ALA A 59 5.86 -9.42 3.82
C ALA A 59 6.76 -8.24 4.23
N ASN A 60 6.41 -7.55 5.33
CA ASN A 60 7.15 -6.40 5.91
C ASN A 60 7.62 -5.37 4.86
N MET A 61 6.83 -5.16 3.81
CA MET A 61 7.23 -4.32 2.67
C MET A 61 7.29 -2.84 3.02
N ALA A 62 6.58 -2.42 4.07
CA ALA A 62 6.48 -1.04 4.54
C ALA A 62 7.32 -0.75 5.79
N GLU A 63 8.11 -1.71 6.28
CA GLU A 63 8.93 -1.57 7.48
C GLU A 63 10.40 -1.92 7.21
N GLY A 64 11.31 -1.32 7.99
CA GLY A 64 12.75 -1.63 7.92
C GLY A 64 13.35 -1.41 6.54
N ALA A 65 13.88 -2.47 5.91
CA ALA A 65 14.43 -2.42 4.55
C ALA A 65 13.40 -2.72 3.45
N GLY A 66 12.10 -2.67 3.78
CA GLY A 66 11.02 -2.89 2.84
C GLY A 66 11.02 -1.87 1.69
N ILE A 67 10.71 -2.32 0.48
CA ILE A 67 10.72 -1.46 -0.71
C ILE A 67 9.78 -0.26 -0.60
N LEU A 68 8.63 -0.41 0.06
CA LEU A 68 7.68 0.68 0.26
C LEU A 68 8.19 1.67 1.30
N HIS A 69 8.92 1.19 2.32
CA HIS A 69 9.58 2.06 3.29
C HIS A 69 10.68 2.90 2.63
N LEU A 70 11.48 2.30 1.73
CA LEU A 70 12.51 3.03 0.99
C LEU A 70 11.90 4.12 0.08
N PHE A 71 10.80 3.80 -0.62
CA PHE A 71 10.07 4.82 -1.40
C PHE A 71 9.50 5.92 -0.52
N TYR A 72 8.99 5.58 0.66
CA TYR A 72 8.50 6.55 1.64
C TYR A 72 9.63 7.47 2.08
N GLU A 73 10.73 6.94 2.63
CA GLU A 73 11.86 7.70 3.18
C GLU A 73 12.50 8.64 2.16
N VAL A 74 12.67 8.16 0.93
CA VAL A 74 13.28 8.95 -0.15
C VAL A 74 12.33 9.99 -0.71
N GLY A 75 11.02 9.74 -0.71
CA GLY A 75 10.05 10.54 -1.45
C GLY A 75 9.21 11.53 -0.65
N LEU A 76 8.85 11.16 0.59
CA LEU A 76 7.91 11.92 1.41
C LEU A 76 8.61 12.81 2.45
N PRO A 77 9.49 12.32 3.35
CA PRO A 77 10.25 13.17 4.27
C PRO A 77 11.11 14.22 3.56
N THR A 78 11.71 13.86 2.43
CA THR A 78 12.49 14.78 1.58
C THR A 78 11.61 15.75 0.78
N SER A 79 10.29 15.54 0.79
CA SER A 79 9.30 16.27 -0.02
C SER A 79 9.51 16.21 -1.53
N VAL A 80 10.37 15.32 -2.03
CA VAL A 80 10.66 15.19 -3.47
C VAL A 80 9.41 14.83 -4.27
N PHE A 81 8.60 13.87 -3.81
CA PHE A 81 7.39 13.47 -4.55
C PHE A 81 6.32 14.56 -4.59
N PRO A 82 5.92 15.19 -3.46
CA PRO A 82 4.97 16.31 -3.50
C PRO A 82 5.44 17.47 -4.38
N LEU A 83 6.71 17.85 -4.32
CA LEU A 83 7.25 18.95 -5.13
C LEU A 83 7.21 18.64 -6.63
N LEU A 84 7.57 17.41 -7.03
CA LEU A 84 7.50 16.99 -8.43
C LEU A 84 6.05 16.92 -8.93
N ILE A 85 5.12 16.43 -8.11
CA ILE A 85 3.69 16.41 -8.46
C ILE A 85 3.17 17.85 -8.66
N PHE A 86 3.45 18.76 -7.73
CA PHE A 86 3.01 20.16 -7.84
C PHE A 86 3.67 20.89 -9.01
N MET A 87 4.94 20.64 -9.29
CA MET A 87 5.60 21.15 -10.49
C MET A 87 4.89 20.67 -11.76
N GLY A 88 4.54 19.38 -11.84
CA GLY A 88 3.78 18.82 -12.96
C GLY A 88 2.40 19.45 -13.11
N VAL A 89 1.67 19.65 -12.02
CA VAL A 89 0.38 20.35 -12.02
C VAL A 89 0.53 21.80 -12.51
N GLY A 90 1.55 22.52 -12.04
CA GLY A 90 1.86 23.87 -12.49
C GLY A 90 2.16 23.95 -13.98
N ALA A 91 2.89 22.97 -14.53
CA ALA A 91 3.19 22.89 -15.96
C ALA A 91 1.96 22.55 -16.84
N MET A 92 0.91 21.97 -16.26
CA MET A 92 -0.36 21.68 -16.95
C MET A 92 -1.40 22.79 -16.78
N THR A 93 -1.10 23.84 -16.00
CA THR A 93 -1.97 24.98 -15.85
C THR A 93 -1.76 25.91 -17.04
N ASP A 94 -2.82 26.16 -17.82
CA ASP A 94 -2.87 27.21 -18.84
C ASP A 94 -3.02 28.60 -18.20
#